data_AF-A0A8H2NQ13-F1
#
_entry.id   AF-A0A8H2NQ13-F1
#
_cell.length_a   1.000
_cell.length_b   1.000
_cell.length_c   1.000
_cell.angle_alpha   90.00
_cell.angle_beta   90.00
_cell.angle_gamma   90.00
#
_symmetry.space_group_name_H-M   'P 1'
#
loop_
_entity.id
_entity.type
_entity.pdbx_description
1 polymer ?
#
loop_
_entity_poly.entity_id
_entity_poly.type
_entity_poly.pdbx_seq_one_letter_code
_entity_poly.pdbx_strand_id
1 'polypeptide(L)'
;MFRTLDNDLIGLPGMFGEGVSHWRGVSRLLRTPWYHLTLSVENEGRLSECAVMIDDTHQLQKMLVSQGADLAITEIMAVTPSWMNKSGGWQMERLTRVTVGEDRSGSEVCLLEVAKGAVYHTSHQRDFKIEALANLRPVFLSSMIRSA
;
A
#
# COMPACT_ATOMS: atom_id res chain seq x y z
N MET A 1 0.09 -9.01 5.76
CA MET A 1 0.85 -10.21 5.35
C MET A 1 0.26 -10.87 4.10
N PHE A 2 0.96 -10.72 2.97
CA PHE A 2 0.77 -11.58 1.80
C PHE A 2 1.44 -12.94 2.02
N ARG A 3 0.86 -13.99 1.46
CA ARG A 3 1.41 -15.35 1.49
C ARG A 3 1.14 -16.02 0.15
N THR A 4 2.13 -16.72 -0.37
CA THR A 4 1.97 -17.64 -1.51
C THR A 4 2.13 -19.07 -1.01
N LEU A 5 1.29 -19.98 -1.48
CA LEU A 5 1.47 -21.42 -1.26
C LEU A 5 2.42 -21.99 -2.30
N ASP A 6 3.14 -23.06 -1.99
CA ASP A 6 4.12 -23.64 -2.93
C ASP A 6 3.48 -24.03 -4.28
N ASN A 7 2.26 -24.56 -4.26
CA ASN A 7 1.51 -24.90 -5.49
C ASN A 7 1.11 -23.68 -6.33
N ASP A 8 1.10 -22.49 -5.72
CA ASP A 8 0.82 -21.23 -6.42
C ASP A 8 2.10 -20.58 -6.96
N LEU A 9 3.29 -21.11 -6.67
CA LEU A 9 4.54 -20.66 -7.28
C LEU A 9 4.63 -21.10 -8.76
N ILE A 10 5.25 -20.25 -9.58
CA ILE A 10 5.56 -20.52 -10.98
C ILE A 10 7.06 -20.70 -11.11
N GLY A 11 7.48 -21.91 -11.51
CA GLY A 11 8.90 -22.23 -11.66
C GLY A 11 9.63 -22.22 -10.32
N LEU A 12 10.94 -22.00 -10.38
CA LEU A 12 11.79 -21.84 -9.21
C LEU A 12 12.17 -20.35 -9.02
N PRO A 13 12.42 -19.88 -7.79
CA PRO A 13 12.99 -18.55 -7.57
C PRO A 13 14.24 -18.35 -8.44
N GLY A 14 14.33 -17.21 -9.13
CA GLY A 14 15.43 -16.92 -10.05
C GLY A 14 15.22 -17.36 -11.50
N MET A 15 14.25 -18.24 -11.78
CA MET A 15 14.07 -18.84 -13.12
C MET A 15 13.79 -17.82 -14.23
N PHE A 16 13.12 -16.73 -13.88
CA PHE A 16 12.71 -15.67 -14.82
C PHE A 16 13.35 -14.32 -14.50
N GLY A 17 14.53 -14.34 -13.86
CA GLY A 17 15.25 -13.16 -13.44
C GLY A 17 15.84 -13.34 -12.04
N GLU A 18 17.06 -12.85 -11.84
CA GLU A 18 17.72 -12.94 -10.54
C GLU A 18 16.93 -12.20 -9.46
N GLY A 19 16.76 -12.83 -8.30
CA GLY A 19 16.07 -12.22 -7.16
C GLY A 19 14.54 -12.15 -7.26
N VAL A 20 13.92 -12.67 -8.33
CA VAL A 20 12.45 -12.66 -8.48
C VAL A 20 11.82 -14.05 -8.40
N SER A 21 10.62 -14.10 -7.84
CA SER A 21 9.75 -15.27 -7.79
C SER A 21 8.42 -14.93 -8.44
N HIS A 22 7.90 -15.85 -9.25
CA HIS A 22 6.62 -15.68 -9.93
C HIS A 22 5.55 -16.54 -9.27
N TRP A 23 4.31 -16.07 -9.29
CA TRP A 23 3.20 -16.72 -8.62
C TRP A 23 1.91 -16.58 -9.44
N ARG A 24 1.03 -17.58 -9.33
CA ARG A 24 -0.34 -17.55 -9.88
C ARG A 24 -1.36 -17.10 -8.84
N GLY A 25 -1.03 -17.25 -7.55
CA GLY A 25 -1.92 -16.95 -6.44
C GLY A 25 -1.19 -16.33 -5.25
N VAL A 26 -1.87 -15.39 -4.59
CA VAL A 26 -1.48 -14.81 -3.30
C VAL A 26 -2.69 -14.80 -2.37
N SER A 27 -2.46 -15.10 -1.09
CA SER A 27 -3.44 -15.05 -0.01
C SER A 27 -3.18 -13.86 0.91
N ARG A 28 -4.25 -13.32 1.50
CA ARG A 28 -4.19 -12.37 2.61
C ARG A 28 -4.48 -13.07 3.94
N LEU A 29 -3.47 -13.16 4.79
CA LEU A 29 -3.62 -13.76 6.13
C LEU A 29 -4.28 -12.81 7.12
N LEU A 30 -3.90 -11.54 7.05
CA LEU A 30 -4.42 -10.49 7.92
C LEU A 30 -5.47 -9.69 7.17
N ARG A 31 -6.60 -9.43 7.84
CA ARG A 31 -7.60 -8.46 7.39
C ARG A 31 -7.14 -7.03 7.70
N THR A 32 -5.92 -6.69 7.33
CA THR A 32 -5.36 -5.32 7.39
C THR A 32 -5.29 -4.75 5.98
N PRO A 33 -5.33 -3.42 5.81
CA PRO A 33 -5.26 -2.81 4.49
C PRO A 33 -3.89 -3.09 3.85
N TRP A 34 -3.83 -2.88 2.54
CA TRP A 34 -2.60 -2.93 1.75
C TRP A 34 -2.69 -1.90 0.63
N TYR A 35 -1.57 -1.63 -0.04
CA TYR A 35 -1.47 -0.63 -1.09
C TYR A 35 -1.17 -1.29 -2.43
N HIS A 36 -1.95 -0.93 -3.45
CA HIS A 36 -1.66 -1.26 -4.84
C HIS A 36 -1.02 -0.03 -5.48
N LEU A 37 0.22 -0.15 -5.90
CA LEU A 37 0.98 0.92 -6.53
C LEU A 37 1.06 0.63 -8.02
N THR A 38 0.78 1.63 -8.84
CA THR A 38 1.08 1.61 -10.27
C THR A 38 2.36 2.41 -10.47
N LEU A 39 3.34 1.80 -11.14
CA LEU A 39 4.64 2.36 -11.43
C LEU A 39 4.83 2.52 -12.93
N SER A 40 5.36 3.65 -13.33
CA SER A 40 5.94 3.84 -14.66
C SER A 40 7.45 3.59 -14.57
N VAL A 41 7.96 2.70 -15.42
CA VAL A 41 9.36 2.29 -15.48
C VAL A 41 9.89 2.58 -16.87
N GLU A 42 10.90 3.44 -16.95
CA GLU A 42 11.66 3.71 -18.17
C GLU A 42 12.86 2.76 -18.23
N ASN A 43 13.02 2.06 -19.35
CA ASN A 43 14.18 1.22 -19.59
C ASN A 43 14.59 1.35 -21.07
N GLU A 44 15.81 1.84 -21.30
CA GLU A 44 16.39 2.05 -22.65
C GLU A 44 15.45 2.84 -23.59
N GLY A 45 14.81 3.90 -23.07
CA GLY A 45 13.88 4.76 -23.82
C GLY A 45 12.49 4.15 -24.06
N ARG A 46 12.21 2.96 -23.50
CA ARG A 46 10.88 2.36 -23.50
C ARG A 46 10.21 2.55 -22.14
N LEU A 47 9.05 3.21 -22.16
CA LEU A 47 8.18 3.29 -21.00
C LEU A 47 7.35 2.01 -20.86
N SER A 48 7.31 1.46 -19.66
CA SER A 48 6.46 0.32 -19.29
C SER A 48 5.75 0.60 -17.98
N GLU A 49 4.62 -0.07 -17.76
CA GLU A 49 3.87 0.01 -16.51
C GLU A 49 3.97 -1.32 -15.76
N CYS A 50 4.15 -1.25 -14.46
CA CYS A 50 4.02 -2.41 -13.59
C CYS A 50 3.28 -2.07 -12.30
N ALA A 51 2.76 -3.10 -11.63
CA ALA A 51 2.07 -2.96 -10.37
C ALA A 51 2.86 -3.60 -9.23
N VAL A 52 2.88 -2.95 -8.08
CA VAL A 52 3.48 -3.48 -6.84
C VAL A 52 2.42 -3.51 -5.74
N MET A 53 2.32 -4.65 -5.07
CA MET A 53 1.43 -4.85 -3.93
C MET A 53 2.25 -4.86 -2.64
N ILE A 54 2.04 -3.88 -1.78
CA ILE A 54 2.76 -3.76 -0.50
C ILE A 54 1.76 -3.77 0.66
N ASP A 55 2.11 -4.41 1.76
CA ASP A 55 1.19 -4.59 2.90
C ASP A 55 1.59 -3.86 4.17
N ASP A 56 2.53 -2.92 4.04
CA ASP A 56 3.12 -2.17 5.13
C ASP A 56 3.38 -0.71 4.72
N THR A 57 3.08 0.22 5.62
CA THR A 57 3.21 1.67 5.37
C THR A 57 4.67 2.11 5.31
N HIS A 58 5.57 1.42 6.03
CA HIS A 58 6.99 1.74 5.94
C HIS A 58 7.60 1.28 4.60
N GLN A 59 7.13 0.17 4.01
CA GLN A 59 7.45 -0.15 2.61
C GLN A 59 6.94 0.90 1.64
N LEU A 60 5.75 1.47 1.87
CA LEU A 60 5.23 2.56 1.04
C LEU A 60 6.18 3.77 1.10
N GLN A 61 6.62 4.15 2.29
CA GLN A 61 7.59 5.24 2.46
C GLN A 61 8.89 4.97 1.68
N LYS A 62 9.40 3.73 1.71
CA LYS A 62 10.59 3.36 0.93
C LYS A 62 10.38 3.54 -0.56
N MET A 63 9.23 3.10 -1.09
CA MET A 63 8.89 3.23 -2.51
C MET A 63 8.76 4.71 -2.94
N LEU A 64 8.19 5.54 -2.07
CA LEU A 64 8.06 6.98 -2.34
C LEU A 64 9.43 7.67 -2.43
N VAL A 65 10.39 7.25 -1.60
CA VAL A 65 11.77 7.77 -1.60
C VAL A 65 12.58 7.21 -2.78
N SER A 66 12.28 6.00 -3.27
CA SER A 66 13.02 5.39 -4.38
C SER A 66 12.61 5.89 -5.77
N GLN A 67 11.66 6.82 -5.87
CA GLN A 67 11.29 7.43 -7.15
C GLN A 67 12.49 8.18 -7.76
N GLY A 68 12.61 8.17 -9.07
CA GLY A 68 13.73 8.75 -9.81
C GLY A 68 13.38 9.06 -11.26
N ALA A 69 14.40 9.18 -12.11
CA ALA A 69 14.22 9.39 -13.55
C ALA A 69 13.55 8.17 -14.20
N ASP A 70 14.02 6.97 -13.85
CA ASP A 70 13.62 5.73 -14.52
C ASP A 70 12.45 5.01 -13.84
N LEU A 71 12.01 5.48 -12.68
CA LEU A 71 10.92 4.88 -11.91
C LEU A 71 10.08 5.95 -11.23
N ALA A 72 8.81 6.03 -11.57
CA ALA A 72 7.86 6.95 -10.96
C ALA A 72 6.60 6.20 -10.49
N ILE A 73 6.09 6.55 -9.31
CA ILE A 73 4.76 6.10 -8.90
C ILE A 73 3.75 7.00 -9.61
N THR A 74 2.76 6.41 -10.27
CA THR A 74 1.70 7.12 -11.00
C THR A 74 0.35 7.02 -10.31
N GLU A 75 0.12 5.94 -9.56
CA GLU A 75 -1.09 5.77 -8.77
C GLU A 75 -0.84 4.96 -7.50
N ILE A 76 -1.57 5.31 -6.44
CA ILE A 76 -1.63 4.54 -5.21
C ILE A 76 -3.09 4.32 -4.85
N MET A 77 -3.49 3.05 -4.75
CA MET A 77 -4.81 2.65 -4.28
C MET A 77 -4.67 1.99 -2.90
N ALA A 78 -5.52 2.38 -1.96
CA ALA A 78 -5.69 1.65 -0.72
C ALA A 78 -6.72 0.54 -0.91
N VAL A 79 -6.35 -0.67 -0.52
CA VAL A 79 -7.25 -1.82 -0.53
C VAL A 79 -7.64 -2.15 0.89
N THR A 80 -8.90 -1.87 1.21
CA THR A 80 -9.42 -1.86 2.58
C THR A 80 -10.40 -3.01 2.79
N PRO A 81 -10.36 -3.69 3.95
CA PRO A 81 -11.31 -4.74 4.29
C PRO A 81 -12.66 -4.17 4.73
N SER A 82 -13.70 -5.01 4.73
CA SER A 82 -15.09 -4.61 5.04
C SER A 82 -15.26 -3.94 6.40
N TRP A 83 -14.56 -4.40 7.44
CA TRP A 83 -14.65 -3.80 8.78
C TRP A 83 -14.13 -2.35 8.82
N MET A 84 -13.23 -2.00 7.90
CA MET A 84 -12.60 -0.68 7.81
C MET A 84 -13.43 0.26 6.94
N ASN A 85 -13.83 -0.21 5.75
CA ASN A 85 -14.59 0.60 4.79
C ASN A 85 -16.11 0.59 4.99
N LYS A 86 -16.60 -0.21 5.95
CA LYS A 86 -18.02 -0.35 6.30
C LYS A 86 -18.90 -0.84 5.14
N SER A 87 -18.30 -1.56 4.19
CA SER A 87 -18.99 -2.18 3.04
C SER A 87 -19.12 -3.70 3.20
N GLY A 88 -19.74 -4.37 2.23
CA GLY A 88 -19.90 -5.84 2.22
C GLY A 88 -18.62 -6.63 1.93
N GLY A 89 -17.50 -5.98 1.57
CA GLY A 89 -16.30 -6.68 1.15
C GLY A 89 -15.04 -5.81 1.12
N TRP A 90 -14.02 -6.31 0.43
CA TRP A 90 -12.84 -5.51 0.12
C TRP A 90 -13.19 -4.41 -0.90
N GLN A 91 -12.61 -3.23 -0.72
CA GLN A 91 -12.72 -2.13 -1.67
C GLN A 91 -11.33 -1.64 -2.02
N MET A 92 -11.17 -1.19 -3.26
CA MET A 92 -9.94 -0.56 -3.75
C MET A 92 -10.27 0.88 -4.12
N GLU A 93 -9.64 1.84 -3.46
CA GLU A 93 -9.95 3.26 -3.62
C GLU A 93 -8.68 4.09 -3.72
N ARG A 94 -8.70 5.11 -4.58
CA ARG A 94 -7.55 5.98 -4.81
C ARG A 94 -7.17 6.70 -3.54
N LEU A 95 -5.92 6.54 -3.12
CA LEU A 95 -5.37 7.14 -1.94
C LEU A 95 -4.94 8.57 -2.24
N THR A 96 -5.20 9.48 -1.31
CA THR A 96 -4.88 10.91 -1.44
C THR A 96 -3.91 11.38 -0.38
N ARG A 97 -3.97 10.79 0.82
CA ARG A 97 -3.03 11.05 1.91
C ARG A 97 -2.86 9.82 2.80
N VAL A 98 -1.64 9.61 3.27
CA VAL A 98 -1.33 8.73 4.40
C VAL A 98 -0.64 9.54 5.48
N THR A 99 -1.17 9.46 6.69
CA THR A 99 -0.55 10.02 7.89
C THR A 99 -0.37 8.89 8.90
N VAL A 100 0.78 8.84 9.54
CA VAL A 100 1.06 7.92 10.63
C VAL A 100 1.05 8.72 11.93
N GLY A 101 0.49 8.15 12.99
CA GLY A 101 0.56 8.70 14.34
C GLY A 101 0.66 7.59 15.37
N GLU A 102 0.77 7.99 16.63
CA GLU A 102 0.83 7.08 17.76
C GLU A 102 -0.41 7.23 18.62
N ASP A 103 -1.00 6.11 19.04
CA ASP A 103 -2.07 6.11 20.02
C ASP A 103 -1.54 6.30 21.46
N ARG A 104 -2.45 6.30 22.44
CA ARG A 104 -2.08 6.50 23.85
C ARG A 104 -1.16 5.41 24.44
N SER A 105 -1.08 4.25 23.78
CA SER A 105 -0.17 3.16 24.15
C SER A 105 1.19 3.26 23.44
N GLY A 106 1.38 4.26 22.58
CA GLY A 106 2.56 4.37 21.71
C GLY A 106 2.49 3.44 20.50
N SER A 107 1.33 2.84 20.21
CA SER A 107 1.16 1.97 19.05
C SER A 107 0.92 2.80 17.80
N GLU A 108 1.61 2.43 16.71
CA GLU A 108 1.47 3.12 15.43
C GLU A 108 0.09 2.88 14.79
N VAL A 109 -0.56 3.96 14.36
CA VAL A 109 -1.82 3.94 13.62
C VAL A 109 -1.64 4.73 12.34
N CYS A 110 -2.01 4.11 11.21
CA CYS A 110 -2.06 4.76 9.92
C CYS A 110 -3.47 5.31 9.68
N LEU A 111 -3.55 6.55 9.21
CA LEU A 111 -4.74 7.17 8.64
C LEU A 111 -4.63 7.17 7.12
N LEU A 112 -5.65 6.65 6.44
CA LEU A 112 -5.72 6.52 4.98
C LEU A 112 -6.88 7.36 4.48
N GLU A 113 -6.59 8.41 3.73
CA GLU A 113 -7.60 9.30 3.15
C GLU A 113 -7.76 9.02 1.67
N VAL A 114 -8.97 8.67 1.26
CA VAL A 114 -9.26 8.28 -0.12
C VAL A 114 -9.97 9.39 -0.89
N ALA A 115 -9.93 9.33 -2.21
CA ALA A 115 -10.43 10.38 -3.11
C ALA A 115 -11.92 10.71 -2.93
N LYS A 116 -12.71 9.78 -2.38
CA LYS A 116 -14.12 10.02 -2.03
C LYS A 116 -14.32 10.76 -0.71
N GLY A 117 -13.24 11.20 -0.06
CA GLY A 117 -13.26 11.95 1.20
C GLY A 117 -13.37 11.10 2.47
N ALA A 118 -13.42 9.77 2.34
CA ALA A 118 -13.42 8.90 3.51
C ALA A 118 -12.01 8.82 4.14
N VAL A 119 -11.98 8.71 5.47
CA VAL A 119 -10.76 8.51 6.26
C VAL A 119 -10.87 7.20 6.99
N TYR A 120 -9.92 6.31 6.74
CA TYR A 120 -9.81 5.00 7.38
C TYR A 120 -8.62 4.95 8.33
N HIS A 121 -8.65 4.03 9.30
CA HIS A 121 -7.56 3.85 10.25
C HIS A 121 -7.24 2.38 10.50
N THR A 122 -5.98 2.08 10.83
CA THR A 122 -5.53 0.72 11.16
C THR A 122 -5.78 0.30 12.61
N SER A 123 -6.23 1.21 13.48
CA SER A 123 -6.52 0.87 14.88
C SER A 123 -7.66 -0.14 15.02
N HIS A 124 -7.48 -1.10 15.93
CA HIS A 124 -8.50 -2.08 16.32
C HIS A 124 -9.16 -1.75 17.68
N GLN A 125 -8.85 -0.59 18.26
CA GLN A 125 -9.48 -0.14 19.50
C GLN A 125 -10.93 0.28 19.23
N ARG A 126 -11.87 -0.20 20.05
CA ARG A 126 -13.31 0.05 19.86
C ARG A 126 -13.68 1.55 19.93
N ASP A 127 -13.03 2.29 20.82
CA ASP A 127 -13.29 3.71 21.05
C ASP A 127 -12.18 4.60 20.50
N PHE A 128 -11.52 4.14 19.43
CA PHE A 128 -10.46 4.88 18.78
C PHE A 128 -10.96 6.25 18.28
N LYS A 129 -10.19 7.30 18.57
CA LYS A 129 -10.43 8.66 18.11
C LYS A 129 -9.21 9.16 17.38
N ILE A 130 -9.40 9.59 16.14
CA ILE A 130 -8.30 10.08 15.28
C ILE A 130 -7.62 11.28 15.94
N GLU A 131 -8.39 12.14 16.62
CA GLU A 131 -7.93 13.35 17.29
C GLU A 131 -7.03 13.06 18.50
N ALA A 132 -7.04 11.83 19.01
CA ALA A 132 -6.21 11.41 20.12
C ALA A 132 -4.82 10.93 19.69
N LEU A 133 -4.54 10.89 18.39
CA LEU A 133 -3.21 10.52 17.89
C LEU A 133 -2.19 11.62 18.18
N ALA A 134 -1.04 11.21 18.70
CA ALA A 134 0.13 12.04 18.86
C ALA A 134 1.14 11.78 17.73
N ASN A 135 2.20 12.59 17.65
CA ASN A 135 3.36 12.38 16.77
C ASN A 135 2.98 12.16 15.30
N LEU A 136 1.98 12.91 14.81
CA LEU A 136 1.50 12.82 13.45
C LEU A 136 2.61 13.17 12.44
N ARG A 137 2.87 12.23 11.53
CA ARG A 137 3.88 12.35 10.47
C ARG A 137 3.25 12.01 9.12
N PRO A 138 3.28 12.91 8.12
CA PRO A 138 2.81 12.60 6.79
C PRO A 138 3.75 11.58 6.12
N VAL A 139 3.17 10.55 5.50
CA VAL A 139 3.92 9.55 4.71
C VAL A 139 3.69 9.77 3.23
N PHE A 140 2.45 10.07 2.83
CA PHE A 140 2.08 10.26 1.43
C PHE A 140 1.09 11.41 1.28
N LEU A 141 1.25 12.18 0.21
CA LEU A 141 0.28 13.11 -0.32
C LEU A 141 0.22 12.89 -1.83
N SER A 142 -0.97 12.95 -2.43
CA SER A 142 -1.15 12.75 -3.89
C SER A 142 -0.29 13.68 -4.75
N SER A 143 0.13 14.84 -4.24
CA SER A 143 1.07 15.74 -4.91
C SER A 143 2.52 15.21 -4.99
N MET A 144 2.85 14.13 -4.28
CA MET A 144 4.18 13.49 -4.29
C MET A 144 4.38 12.51 -5.45
N ILE A 145 3.32 12.21 -6.20
CA ILE A 145 3.35 11.28 -7.32
C ILE A 145 2.94 12.00 -8.61
N ARG A 146 3.42 11.50 -9.75
CA ARG A 146 3.04 12.07 -11.05
C ARG A 146 1.59 11.67 -11.32
N SER A 147 0.74 12.63 -11.68
CA SER A 147 -0.57 12.28 -12.22
C SER A 147 -0.35 11.61 -13.58
N ALA A 148 -0.96 10.44 -13.78
CA ALA A 148 -1.04 9.79 -15.08
C ALA A 148 -1.78 10.67 -16.10
#